data_AF-A0A937X367-F1
#
_entry.id   AF-A0A937X367-F1
#
_cell.length_a   1.000
_cell.length_b   1.000
_cell.length_c   1.000
_cell.angle_alpha   90.00
_cell.angle_beta   90.00
_cell.angle_gamma   90.00
#
_symmetry.space_group_name_H-M   'P 1'
#
loop_
_entity.id
_entity.type
_entity.pdbx_description
1 polymer ?
#
loop_
_entity_poly.entity_id
_entity_poly.type
_entity_poly.pdbx_seq_one_letter_code
_entity_poly.pdbx_strand_id
1 'polypeptide(L)'
;MIKPLVALVALVGAFYVSVTHQYGDPGWQLEFKTRPASAQTDVTPADYDLKSLQVLNRAVIHIKENYVDPSRINERKMIAAAMEEVTRSVPEVLVEAESDKQGLPNRLTVRVDQAEQTFDMGNVDNLWQMSFKFKDIFRFVQENLKHFDRFQEIEYAAINGMLSTLDPHSVLMRPEDYREMKLSTRGKFGGLGIVIAVKDSHLTVVNPIEGTPASKAGIKAGDHIVQINQDSTVNLALQDAVNMLRGAPNTKVEVHIIREGWKAPKKFTLTRANIRVASVDHKLLSDRVGMIRIKNFQNTTDEELGEALDDLKKKSSGLKGLVLDLRNNPGGLLDQAIKIADR
;
A
#
# COMPACT_ATOMS: atom_id res chain seq x y z
N MET A 1 57.51 -17.18 24.99
CA MET A 1 57.52 -15.90 24.24
C MET A 1 56.14 -15.72 23.62
N ILE A 2 55.43 -14.67 24.03
CA ILE A 2 54.33 -13.93 23.33
C ILE A 2 52.98 -14.67 23.02
N LYS A 3 51.89 -14.07 23.54
CA LYS A 3 50.42 -14.33 23.38
C LYS A 3 49.89 -13.87 21.98
N PRO A 4 48.58 -13.66 21.68
CA PRO A 4 47.28 -14.31 22.00
C PRO A 4 46.37 -14.52 20.73
N LEU A 5 45.09 -14.90 20.93
CA LEU A 5 43.88 -14.16 20.45
C LEU A 5 42.89 -14.87 19.47
N VAL A 6 41.61 -14.69 19.83
CA VAL A 6 40.33 -14.71 19.06
C VAL A 6 39.71 -16.06 18.66
N ALA A 7 38.70 -16.47 19.44
CA ALA A 7 37.56 -17.22 18.95
C ALA A 7 36.58 -16.26 18.25
N LEU A 8 36.42 -16.40 16.93
CA LEU A 8 35.40 -15.74 16.13
C LEU A 8 34.25 -16.75 15.92
N VAL A 9 33.13 -16.55 16.60
CA VAL A 9 31.88 -17.26 16.29
C VAL A 9 31.19 -16.48 15.17
N ALA A 10 31.34 -16.95 13.94
CA ALA A 10 30.54 -16.52 12.80
C ALA A 10 29.38 -17.51 12.61
N LEU A 11 28.16 -17.05 12.89
CA LEU A 11 26.93 -17.78 12.63
C LEU A 11 26.67 -17.75 11.11
N VAL A 12 26.92 -18.89 10.46
CA VAL A 12 26.72 -19.10 9.02
C VAL A 12 25.22 -19.29 8.76
N GLY A 13 24.59 -18.32 8.10
CA GLY A 13 23.33 -18.53 7.39
C GLY A 13 23.62 -19.13 6.01
N ALA A 14 23.29 -20.40 5.83
CA ALA A 14 23.56 -21.13 4.58
C ALA A 14 22.66 -20.66 3.43
N PHE A 15 23.27 -20.13 2.37
CA PHE A 15 22.66 -20.04 1.04
C PHE A 15 23.18 -21.19 0.19
N TYR A 16 22.27 -21.99 -0.38
CA TYR A 16 22.58 -22.93 -1.45
C TYR A 16 22.33 -22.24 -2.79
N VAL A 17 23.39 -22.03 -3.58
CA VAL A 17 23.28 -21.65 -4.99
C VAL A 17 23.52 -22.91 -5.82
N SER A 18 22.51 -23.37 -6.53
CA SER A 18 22.68 -24.42 -7.55
C SER A 18 22.80 -23.77 -8.92
N VAL A 19 23.94 -23.94 -9.58
CA VAL A 19 24.14 -23.56 -10.98
C VAL A 19 23.91 -24.80 -11.85
N THR A 20 22.91 -24.77 -12.72
CA THR A 20 22.72 -25.80 -13.75
C THR A 20 23.12 -25.24 -15.12
N HIS A 21 24.09 -25.89 -15.76
CA HIS A 21 24.53 -25.54 -17.11
C HIS A 21 23.72 -26.34 -18.14
N GLN A 22 22.87 -25.68 -18.91
CA GLN A 22 22.28 -26.27 -20.12
C GLN A 22 23.09 -25.78 -21.33
N TYR A 23 23.61 -26.73 -22.12
CA TYR A 23 24.33 -26.46 -23.37
C TYR A 23 23.35 -25.89 -24.40
N GLY A 24 23.47 -24.61 -24.76
CA GLY A 24 22.72 -24.02 -25.86
C GLY A 24 22.46 -22.51 -25.85
N ASP A 25 22.70 -21.78 -24.75
CA ASP A 25 22.41 -20.33 -24.66
C ASP A 25 23.48 -19.59 -23.84
N PRO A 26 24.03 -18.45 -24.29
CA PRO A 26 24.99 -17.68 -23.50
C PRO A 26 24.26 -16.75 -22.53
N GLY A 27 23.69 -17.32 -21.46
CA GLY A 27 23.03 -16.53 -20.42
C GLY A 27 22.98 -17.26 -19.09
N TRP A 28 23.50 -16.63 -18.02
CA TRP A 28 23.35 -17.13 -16.65
C TRP A 28 21.92 -16.90 -16.18
N GLN A 29 21.14 -17.97 -15.99
CA GLN A 29 19.84 -17.88 -15.32
C GLN A 29 20.01 -18.23 -13.83
N LEU A 30 19.79 -17.25 -12.95
CA LEU A 30 19.71 -17.44 -11.50
C LEU A 30 18.26 -17.75 -11.12
N GLU A 31 17.99 -19.00 -10.73
CA GLU A 31 16.68 -19.44 -10.27
C GLU A 31 16.58 -19.30 -8.73
N PHE A 32 15.78 -18.34 -8.24
CA PHE A 32 15.49 -18.21 -6.82
C PHE A 32 14.26 -19.05 -6.45
N LYS A 33 14.47 -20.23 -5.86
CA LYS A 33 13.38 -21.00 -5.26
C LYS A 33 12.82 -20.26 -4.04
N THR A 34 11.61 -19.73 -4.16
CA THR A 34 10.88 -19.12 -3.04
C THR A 34 10.41 -20.20 -2.07
N ARG A 35 10.76 -20.04 -0.79
CA ARG A 35 10.06 -20.76 0.29
C ARG A 35 8.59 -20.32 0.30
N PRO A 36 7.64 -21.21 0.63
CA PRO A 36 6.25 -20.81 0.80
C PRO A 36 6.20 -19.76 1.90
N ALA A 37 5.67 -18.58 1.56
CA ALA A 37 5.38 -17.54 2.53
C ALA A 37 4.32 -18.09 3.50
N SER A 38 4.76 -18.53 4.68
CA SER A 38 3.89 -18.50 5.86
C SER A 38 3.38 -17.07 5.99
N ALA A 39 2.08 -16.90 6.16
CA ALA A 39 1.47 -15.62 6.46
C ALA A 39 2.16 -15.03 7.70
N GLN A 40 3.16 -14.18 7.48
CA GLN A 40 3.48 -13.15 8.41
C GLN A 40 2.26 -12.23 8.33
N THR A 41 1.41 -12.30 9.35
CA THR A 41 0.76 -11.10 9.84
C THR A 41 1.81 -9.99 9.77
N ASP A 42 1.48 -8.84 9.18
CA ASP A 42 2.30 -7.63 9.25
C ASP A 42 2.31 -7.23 10.75
N VAL A 43 3.05 -8.00 11.56
CA VAL A 43 3.35 -7.73 12.95
C VAL A 43 4.30 -6.56 12.86
N THR A 44 3.82 -5.36 13.16
CA THR A 44 4.68 -4.30 13.68
C THR A 44 5.64 -5.00 14.63
N PRO A 45 6.96 -5.04 14.37
CA PRO A 45 7.85 -5.79 15.23
C PRO A 45 7.56 -5.35 16.66
N ALA A 46 7.29 -6.29 17.56
CA ALA A 46 7.03 -5.96 18.98
C ALA A 46 8.17 -5.09 19.57
N ASP A 47 9.32 -5.08 18.89
CA ASP A 47 10.53 -4.33 19.19
C ASP A 47 10.80 -3.16 18.21
N TYR A 48 9.79 -2.52 17.61
CA TYR A 48 10.02 -1.36 16.74
C TYR A 48 10.64 -0.20 17.53
N ASP A 49 11.91 0.11 17.24
CA ASP A 49 12.65 1.16 17.93
C ASP A 49 12.50 2.51 17.22
N LEU A 50 11.64 3.39 17.74
CA LEU A 50 11.39 4.73 17.21
C LEU A 50 12.68 5.59 17.17
N LYS A 51 13.61 5.35 18.09
CA LYS A 51 14.92 6.04 18.15
C LYS A 51 15.84 5.73 16.95
N SER A 52 15.56 4.64 16.23
CA SER A 52 16.38 4.20 15.10
C SER A 52 16.14 5.01 13.83
N LEU A 53 14.99 5.70 13.72
CA LEU A 53 14.60 6.52 12.56
C LEU A 53 14.73 5.75 11.24
N GLN A 54 14.31 4.48 11.24
CA GLN A 54 14.51 3.54 10.14
C GLN A 54 13.98 4.06 8.80
N VAL A 55 12.82 4.71 8.84
CA VAL A 55 12.13 5.20 7.64
C VAL A 55 12.36 6.70 7.48
N LEU A 56 12.37 7.46 8.58
CA LEU A 56 12.51 8.91 8.56
C LEU A 56 13.85 9.33 7.95
N ASN A 57 14.96 8.68 8.31
CA ASN A 57 16.25 9.01 7.72
C ASN A 57 16.30 8.74 6.21
N ARG A 58 15.59 7.70 5.73
CA ARG A 58 15.47 7.43 4.29
C ARG A 58 14.63 8.49 3.60
N ALA A 59 13.53 8.92 4.23
CA ALA A 59 12.71 10.01 3.72
C ALA A 59 13.50 11.31 3.61
N VAL A 60 14.27 11.67 4.65
CA VAL A 60 15.14 12.86 4.66
C VAL A 60 16.19 12.81 3.55
N ILE A 61 16.84 11.67 3.34
CA ILE A 61 17.79 11.48 2.22
C ILE A 61 17.07 11.66 0.87
N HIS A 62 15.89 11.07 0.70
CA HIS A 62 15.13 11.22 -0.54
C HIS A 62 14.71 12.66 -0.81
N ILE A 63 14.27 13.41 0.20
CA ILE A 63 13.95 14.84 0.08
C ILE A 63 15.19 15.60 -0.39
N LYS A 64 16.32 15.39 0.29
CA LYS A 64 17.58 16.08 -0.03
C LYS A 64 18.03 15.85 -1.47
N GLU A 65 17.90 14.62 -1.97
CA GLU A 65 18.43 14.22 -3.27
C GLU A 65 17.47 14.47 -4.43
N ASN A 66 16.14 14.42 -4.19
CA ASN A 66 15.15 14.32 -5.25
C ASN A 66 14.05 15.38 -5.20
N TYR A 67 13.92 16.15 -4.11
CA TYR A 67 12.86 17.15 -4.04
C TYR A 67 13.11 18.31 -5.00
N VAL A 68 12.11 18.63 -5.82
CA VAL A 68 12.26 19.53 -6.96
C VAL A 68 12.41 21.01 -6.57
N ASP A 69 11.93 21.39 -5.39
CA ASP A 69 11.95 22.78 -4.91
C ASP A 69 12.57 22.91 -3.50
N PRO A 70 13.92 22.93 -3.39
CA PRO A 70 14.59 23.00 -2.10
C PRO A 70 14.24 24.23 -1.25
N SER A 71 13.69 25.30 -1.86
CA SER A 71 13.33 26.53 -1.13
C SER A 71 12.15 26.35 -0.17
N ARG A 72 11.36 25.29 -0.33
CA ARG A 72 10.25 24.93 0.54
C ARG A 72 10.68 24.19 1.81
N ILE A 73 11.91 23.69 1.83
CA ILE A 73 12.44 22.97 2.99
C ILE A 73 12.63 23.97 4.12
N ASN A 74 11.95 23.71 5.24
CA ASN A 74 12.13 24.46 6.47
C ASN A 74 12.07 23.47 7.63
N GLU A 75 13.23 23.12 8.15
CA GLU A 75 13.42 22.01 9.08
C GLU A 75 12.60 22.18 10.37
N ARG A 76 12.50 23.43 10.87
CA ARG A 76 11.75 23.71 12.10
C ARG A 76 10.25 23.58 11.89
N LYS A 77 9.72 24.07 10.76
CA LYS A 77 8.31 23.87 10.38
C LYS A 77 8.02 22.40 10.13
N MET A 78 8.95 21.70 9.49
CA MET A 78 8.87 20.26 9.22
C MET A 78 8.78 19.44 10.51
N ILE A 79 9.59 19.74 11.53
CA ILE A 79 9.49 19.10 12.87
C ILE A 79 8.15 19.44 13.53
N ALA A 80 7.74 20.71 13.53
CA ALA A 80 6.49 21.13 14.17
C ALA A 80 5.28 20.43 13.54
N ALA A 81 5.18 20.42 12.20
CA ALA A 81 4.09 19.77 11.48
C ALA A 81 4.10 18.25 11.62
N ALA A 82 5.29 17.62 11.65
CA ALA A 82 5.43 16.20 11.95
C ALA A 82 4.83 15.84 13.31
N MET A 83 5.17 16.61 14.34
CA MET A 83 4.74 16.35 15.71
C MET A 83 3.27 16.73 15.96
N GLU A 84 2.74 17.70 15.22
CA GLU A 84 1.29 17.96 15.17
C GLU A 84 0.53 16.76 14.58
N GLU A 85 1.04 16.16 13.49
CA GLU A 85 0.42 14.97 12.90
C GLU A 85 0.53 13.74 13.81
N VAL A 86 1.64 13.59 14.55
CA VAL A 86 1.74 12.59 15.62
C VAL A 86 0.65 12.80 16.68
N THR A 87 0.40 14.03 17.10
CA THR A 87 -0.66 14.35 18.09
C THR A 87 -2.05 13.93 17.58
N ARG A 88 -2.32 14.11 16.29
CA ARG A 88 -3.60 13.69 15.68
C ARG A 88 -3.75 12.17 15.63
N SER A 89 -2.65 11.45 15.43
CA SER A 89 -2.63 9.98 15.32
C SER A 89 -2.60 9.29 16.69
N VAL A 90 -1.90 9.87 17.66
CA VAL A 90 -1.67 9.33 19.01
C VAL A 90 -2.04 10.41 20.04
N PRO A 91 -3.31 10.45 20.51
CA PRO A 91 -3.82 11.49 21.42
C PRO A 91 -3.06 11.62 22.75
N GLU A 92 -2.36 10.57 23.17
CA GLU A 92 -1.52 10.53 24.37
C GLU A 92 -0.25 11.39 24.22
N VAL A 93 0.15 11.71 22.98
CA VAL A 93 1.27 12.59 22.67
C VAL A 93 0.73 13.96 22.31
N LEU A 94 0.91 14.94 23.20
CA LEU A 94 0.49 16.32 22.96
C LEU A 94 1.70 17.20 22.69
N VAL A 95 1.54 18.14 21.75
CA VAL A 95 2.64 18.98 21.28
C VAL A 95 2.21 20.44 21.24
N GLU A 96 3.05 21.31 21.78
CA GLU A 96 2.90 22.76 21.72
C GLU A 96 4.17 23.37 21.15
N ALA A 97 4.03 24.15 20.07
CA ALA A 97 5.14 24.82 19.41
C ALA A 97 5.11 26.32 19.71
N GLU A 98 6.21 26.84 20.25
CA GLU A 98 6.41 28.28 20.42
C GLU A 98 7.29 28.82 19.30
N SER A 99 6.84 29.89 18.66
CA SER A 99 7.58 30.56 17.58
C SER A 99 8.47 31.69 18.08
N ASP A 100 9.55 31.94 17.35
CA ASP A 100 10.39 33.13 17.53
C ASP A 100 9.72 34.41 16.98
N LYS A 101 10.45 35.53 17.03
CA LYS A 101 9.98 36.83 16.55
C LYS A 101 9.69 36.86 15.04
N GLN A 102 10.23 35.90 14.30
CA GLN A 102 10.06 35.72 12.86
C GLN A 102 8.93 34.75 12.53
N GLY A 103 8.23 34.21 13.55
CA GLY A 103 7.15 33.25 13.38
C GLY A 103 7.62 31.83 13.07
N LEU A 104 8.92 31.54 13.18
CA LEU A 104 9.46 30.20 13.00
C LEU A 104 9.37 29.43 14.32
N PRO A 105 8.91 28.16 14.31
CA PRO A 105 8.95 27.32 15.51
C PRO A 105 10.37 27.27 16.07
N ASN A 106 10.54 27.60 17.35
CA ASN A 106 11.86 27.63 18.00
C ASN A 106 11.92 26.78 19.28
N ARG A 107 10.79 26.52 19.93
CA ARG A 107 10.69 25.55 21.01
C ARG A 107 9.51 24.63 20.78
N LEU A 108 9.70 23.35 21.11
CA LEU A 108 8.67 22.33 21.01
C LEU A 108 8.50 21.65 22.36
N THR A 109 7.37 21.85 23.02
CA THR A 109 7.03 21.15 24.25
C THR A 109 6.23 19.90 23.90
N VAL A 110 6.74 18.74 24.29
CA VAL A 110 6.11 17.45 24.06
C VAL A 110 5.68 16.89 25.42
N ARG A 111 4.41 16.52 25.53
CA ARG A 111 3.81 15.92 26.72
C ARG A 111 3.36 14.52 26.37
N VAL A 112 3.71 13.57 27.22
CA VAL A 112 3.29 12.16 27.11
C VAL A 112 2.87 11.69 28.49
N ASP A 113 1.59 11.40 28.67
CA ASP A 113 0.97 11.14 29.96
C ASP A 113 1.27 12.25 31.00
N GLN A 114 2.14 11.94 31.98
CA GLN A 114 2.55 12.84 33.06
C GLN A 114 3.95 13.44 32.83
N ALA A 115 4.65 13.00 31.79
CA ALA A 115 5.98 13.48 31.45
C ALA A 115 5.87 14.64 30.46
N GLU A 116 6.76 15.62 30.62
CA GLU A 116 6.87 16.78 29.73
C GLU A 116 8.33 17.08 29.49
N GLN A 117 8.68 17.40 28.24
CA GLN A 117 9.99 17.88 27.88
C GLN A 117 9.90 18.93 26.77
N THR A 118 10.62 20.03 26.95
CA THR A 118 10.78 21.06 25.93
C THR A 118 12.09 20.86 25.16
N PHE A 119 11.99 20.88 23.84
CA PHE A 119 13.11 20.76 22.92
C PHE A 119 13.38 22.11 22.24
N ASP A 120 14.61 22.60 22.39
CA ASP A 120 15.08 23.75 21.62
C ASP A 120 15.30 23.36 20.16
N MET A 121 14.78 24.15 19.23
CA MET A 121 14.93 24.00 17.79
C MET A 121 15.78 25.12 17.17
N GLY A 122 16.29 26.05 17.97
CA GLY A 122 17.06 27.20 17.49
C GLY A 122 18.37 26.83 16.80
N ASN A 123 18.89 25.63 17.07
CA ASN A 123 20.07 25.07 16.42
C ASN A 123 19.76 24.12 15.25
N VAL A 124 18.51 24.03 14.80
CA VAL A 124 18.12 23.24 13.64
C VAL A 124 18.10 24.15 12.41
N ASP A 125 19.13 24.04 11.59
CA ASP A 125 19.39 24.81 10.38
C ASP A 125 19.63 23.94 9.13
N ASN A 126 19.63 22.61 9.28
CA ASN A 126 19.75 21.67 8.18
C ASN A 126 19.09 20.32 8.46
N LEU A 127 18.80 19.57 7.39
CA LEU A 127 18.16 18.25 7.44
C LEU A 127 18.86 17.22 8.36
N TRP A 128 20.18 17.30 8.55
CA TRP A 128 20.88 16.37 9.44
C TRP A 128 20.61 16.69 10.92
N GLN A 129 20.68 17.96 11.30
CA GLN A 129 20.31 18.41 12.64
C GLN A 129 18.83 18.13 12.92
N MET A 130 17.98 18.23 11.89
CA MET A 130 16.57 17.84 11.98
C MET A 130 16.43 16.36 12.35
N SER A 131 17.14 15.45 11.66
CA SER A 131 17.17 14.01 12.01
C SER A 131 17.64 13.78 13.46
N PHE A 132 18.68 14.48 13.93
CA PHE A 132 19.11 14.38 15.32
C PHE A 132 18.04 14.87 16.31
N LYS A 133 17.33 15.96 15.97
CA LYS A 133 16.24 16.48 16.80
C LYS A 133 15.08 15.50 16.88
N PHE A 134 14.68 14.88 15.77
CA PHE A 134 13.69 13.79 15.78
C PHE A 134 14.13 12.63 16.67
N LYS A 135 15.41 12.23 16.61
CA LYS A 135 15.94 11.15 17.48
C LYS A 135 15.79 11.47 18.96
N ASP A 136 16.00 12.72 19.36
CA ASP A 136 15.85 13.14 20.77
C ASP A 136 14.36 13.18 21.18
N ILE A 137 13.50 13.73 20.33
CA ILE A 137 12.04 13.78 20.59
C ILE A 137 11.46 12.36 20.69
N PHE A 138 11.79 11.49 19.73
CA PHE A 138 11.28 10.12 19.69
C PHE A 138 11.82 9.25 20.82
N ARG A 139 13.04 9.52 21.31
CA ARG A 139 13.53 8.88 22.53
C ARG A 139 12.62 9.20 23.71
N PHE A 140 12.32 10.48 23.91
CA PHE A 140 11.42 10.91 24.98
C PHE A 140 10.02 10.30 24.82
N VAL A 141 9.46 10.31 23.61
CA VAL A 141 8.14 9.70 23.35
C VAL A 141 8.15 8.21 23.67
N GLN A 142 9.12 7.44 23.14
CA GLN A 142 9.19 6.00 23.35
C GLN A 142 9.44 5.61 24.81
N GLU A 143 10.20 6.40 25.57
CA GLU A 143 10.47 6.14 26.99
C GLU A 143 9.26 6.41 27.89
N ASN A 144 8.38 7.34 27.50
CA ASN A 144 7.25 7.77 28.31
C ASN A 144 5.91 7.21 27.87
N LEU A 145 5.76 6.81 26.60
CA LEU A 145 4.52 6.25 26.07
C LEU A 145 4.42 4.75 26.43
N LYS A 146 3.84 4.48 27.61
CA LYS A 146 3.70 3.12 28.13
C LYS A 146 2.54 2.39 27.48
N HIS A 147 2.65 1.06 27.39
CA HIS A 147 1.59 0.19 26.86
C HIS A 147 1.15 0.50 25.42
N PHE A 148 2.06 1.05 24.62
CA PHE A 148 1.88 1.29 23.20
C PHE A 148 2.80 0.36 22.41
N ASP A 149 2.26 -0.32 21.40
CA ASP A 149 2.94 -1.34 20.60
C ASP A 149 3.04 -0.96 19.11
N ARG A 150 2.44 0.16 18.70
CA ARG A 150 2.36 0.63 17.31
C ARG A 150 3.35 1.76 17.01
N PHE A 151 4.57 1.71 17.54
CA PHE A 151 5.56 2.79 17.37
C PHE A 151 5.87 3.14 15.90
N GLN A 152 5.77 2.16 14.99
CA GLN A 152 5.92 2.40 13.55
C GLN A 152 4.90 3.42 13.02
N GLU A 153 3.68 3.44 13.55
CA GLU A 153 2.64 4.40 13.14
C GLU A 153 2.99 5.84 13.54
N ILE A 154 3.72 6.02 14.66
CA ILE A 154 4.23 7.34 15.06
C ILE A 154 5.24 7.85 14.04
N GLU A 155 6.18 7.00 13.59
CA GLU A 155 7.16 7.40 12.58
C GLU A 155 6.48 7.73 11.24
N TYR A 156 5.49 6.93 10.81
CA TYR A 156 4.73 7.22 9.60
C TYR A 156 3.92 8.52 9.68
N ALA A 157 3.24 8.77 10.80
CA ALA A 157 2.52 10.02 11.03
C ALA A 157 3.47 11.22 10.99
N ALA A 158 4.61 11.13 11.71
CA ALA A 158 5.61 12.18 11.71
C ALA A 158 6.16 12.48 10.32
N ILE A 159 6.51 11.44 9.53
CA ILE A 159 7.01 11.64 8.17
C ILE A 159 5.95 12.34 7.30
N ASN A 160 4.68 11.94 7.38
CA ASN A 160 3.64 12.56 6.56
C ASN A 160 3.31 14.00 6.99
N GLY A 161 3.30 14.30 8.29
CA GLY A 161 3.19 15.69 8.77
C GLY A 161 4.37 16.54 8.30
N MET A 162 5.59 15.99 8.36
CA MET A 162 6.80 16.64 7.84
C MET A 162 6.69 16.95 6.34
N LEU A 163 6.25 15.97 5.54
CA LEU A 163 6.12 16.10 4.09
C LEU A 163 5.04 17.10 3.67
N SER A 164 3.96 17.24 4.47
CA SER A 164 2.88 18.19 4.16
C SER A 164 3.33 19.66 4.10
N THR A 165 4.48 20.01 4.70
CA THR A 165 5.03 21.37 4.62
C THR A 165 5.67 21.66 3.26
N LEU A 166 5.99 20.62 2.50
CA LEU A 166 6.57 20.74 1.17
C LEU A 166 5.47 21.07 0.16
N ASP A 167 4.52 20.15 -0.01
CA ASP A 167 3.39 20.26 -0.93
C ASP A 167 2.32 19.18 -0.63
N PRO A 168 1.11 19.26 -1.23
CA PRO A 168 0.03 18.29 -0.95
C PRO A 168 0.19 16.92 -1.63
N HIS A 169 1.27 16.68 -2.39
CA HIS A 169 1.48 15.45 -3.17
C HIS A 169 2.66 14.61 -2.65
N SER A 170 3.53 15.21 -1.83
CA SER A 170 4.60 14.55 -1.12
C SER A 170 4.03 13.74 0.02
N VAL A 171 4.03 12.41 -0.11
CA VAL A 171 3.50 11.49 0.89
C VAL A 171 4.33 10.21 0.95
N LEU A 172 4.55 9.72 2.16
CA LEU A 172 5.04 8.37 2.39
C LEU A 172 3.85 7.41 2.34
N MET A 173 3.85 6.52 1.36
CA MET A 173 2.92 5.39 1.32
C MET A 173 3.39 4.31 2.28
N ARG A 174 2.48 3.81 3.11
CA ARG A 174 2.72 2.62 3.92
C ARG A 174 2.79 1.38 3.02
N PRO A 175 3.43 0.29 3.47
CA PRO A 175 3.60 -0.92 2.65
C PRO A 175 2.30 -1.45 2.03
N GLU A 176 1.19 -1.40 2.78
CA GLU A 176 -0.15 -1.80 2.36
C GLU A 176 -0.72 -0.87 1.28
N ASP A 177 -0.60 0.44 1.45
CA ASP A 177 -1.07 1.44 0.49
C ASP A 177 -0.31 1.29 -0.84
N TYR A 178 1.01 1.10 -0.76
CA TYR A 178 1.86 0.84 -1.92
C TYR A 178 1.52 -0.48 -2.62
N ARG A 179 1.18 -1.51 -1.85
CA ARG A 179 0.75 -2.82 -2.38
C ARG A 179 -0.57 -2.69 -3.14
N GLU A 180 -1.56 -1.99 -2.60
CA GLU A 180 -2.82 -1.74 -3.30
C GLU A 180 -2.63 -0.89 -4.57
N MET A 181 -1.81 0.17 -4.51
CA MET A 181 -1.48 0.99 -5.68
C MET A 181 -0.86 0.13 -6.80
N LYS A 182 0.07 -0.77 -6.46
CA LYS A 182 0.65 -1.72 -7.42
C LYS A 182 -0.36 -2.70 -8.01
N LEU A 183 -1.33 -3.16 -7.23
CA LEU A 183 -2.37 -4.06 -7.73
C LEU A 183 -3.32 -3.33 -8.69
N SER A 184 -3.72 -2.11 -8.34
CA SER A 184 -4.56 -1.24 -9.18
C SER A 184 -3.90 -0.95 -10.52
N THR A 185 -2.62 -0.55 -10.53
CA THR A 185 -1.87 -0.25 -11.77
C THR A 185 -1.54 -1.48 -12.61
N ARG A 186 -1.43 -2.67 -11.99
CA ARG A 186 -1.24 -3.93 -12.71
C ARG A 186 -2.49 -4.40 -13.47
N GLY A 187 -3.67 -3.98 -13.05
CA GLY A 187 -4.95 -4.42 -13.61
C GLY A 187 -5.31 -5.88 -13.36
N LYS A 188 -4.49 -6.57 -12.57
CA LYS A 188 -4.67 -7.99 -12.29
C LYS A 188 -4.17 -8.36 -10.90
N PHE A 189 -4.92 -9.25 -10.24
CA PHE A 189 -4.58 -9.75 -8.91
C PHE A 189 -5.03 -11.20 -8.72
N GLY A 190 -4.32 -11.93 -7.86
CA GLY A 190 -4.71 -13.28 -7.47
C GLY A 190 -5.84 -13.25 -6.44
N GLY A 191 -6.96 -13.90 -6.73
CA GLY A 191 -8.10 -13.92 -5.83
C GLY A 191 -9.34 -14.63 -6.39
N LEU A 192 -10.50 -14.29 -5.83
CA LEU A 192 -11.77 -14.96 -6.11
C LEU A 192 -12.66 -14.19 -7.08
N GLY A 193 -12.41 -12.88 -7.26
CA GLY A 193 -13.24 -11.99 -8.05
C GLY A 193 -14.52 -11.58 -7.33
N ILE A 194 -14.42 -11.15 -6.07
CA ILE A 194 -15.54 -10.60 -5.30
C ILE A 194 -15.18 -9.23 -4.76
N VAL A 195 -16.16 -8.35 -4.74
CA VAL A 195 -16.14 -7.10 -3.99
C VAL A 195 -16.87 -7.35 -2.67
N ILE A 196 -16.23 -7.04 -1.56
CA ILE A 196 -16.74 -7.23 -0.21
C ILE A 196 -16.73 -5.91 0.56
N ALA A 197 -17.64 -5.78 1.51
CA ALA A 197 -17.71 -4.67 2.45
C ALA A 197 -18.24 -5.17 3.80
N VAL A 198 -17.98 -4.42 4.87
CA VAL A 198 -18.65 -4.65 6.15
C VAL A 198 -19.97 -3.89 6.13
N LYS A 199 -21.09 -4.61 6.24
CA LYS A 199 -22.43 -4.05 6.33
C LYS A 199 -23.13 -4.65 7.53
N ASP A 200 -23.71 -3.80 8.39
CA ASP A 200 -24.40 -4.23 9.61
C ASP A 200 -23.53 -5.18 10.46
N SER A 201 -22.23 -4.89 10.56
CA SER A 201 -21.20 -5.70 11.23
C SER A 201 -20.90 -7.08 10.62
N HIS A 202 -21.40 -7.35 9.41
CA HIS A 202 -21.15 -8.60 8.69
C HIS A 202 -20.28 -8.38 7.46
N LEU A 203 -19.31 -9.25 7.25
CA LEU A 203 -18.55 -9.30 6.00
C LEU A 203 -19.46 -9.77 4.87
N THR A 204 -19.79 -8.85 3.97
CA THR A 204 -20.86 -9.01 2.98
C THR A 204 -20.32 -8.88 1.56
N VAL A 205 -20.76 -9.77 0.68
CA VAL A 205 -20.48 -9.70 -0.76
C VAL A 205 -21.32 -8.59 -1.36
N VAL A 206 -20.66 -7.55 -1.87
CA VAL A 206 -21.29 -6.45 -2.59
C VAL A 206 -21.59 -6.89 -4.03
N ASN A 207 -20.59 -7.45 -4.71
CA ASN A 207 -20.75 -7.91 -6.08
C ASN A 207 -19.72 -9.00 -6.43
N PRO A 208 -20.15 -10.18 -6.92
CA PRO A 208 -19.26 -11.10 -7.61
C PRO A 208 -18.97 -10.58 -9.02
N ILE A 209 -17.70 -10.60 -9.42
CA ILE A 209 -17.28 -10.22 -10.77
C ILE A 209 -17.64 -11.37 -11.71
N GLU A 210 -18.33 -11.06 -12.81
CA GLU A 210 -18.76 -12.06 -13.78
C GLU A 210 -17.58 -12.86 -14.36
N GLY A 211 -17.77 -14.17 -14.58
CA GLY A 211 -16.74 -15.05 -15.14
C GLY A 211 -15.61 -15.46 -14.18
N THR A 212 -15.57 -14.91 -12.96
CA THR A 212 -14.57 -15.24 -11.94
C THR A 212 -14.92 -16.48 -11.12
N PRO A 213 -13.96 -17.07 -10.36
CA PRO A 213 -14.23 -18.26 -9.54
C PRO A 213 -15.44 -18.13 -8.62
N ALA A 214 -15.62 -16.97 -7.98
CA ALA A 214 -16.74 -16.75 -7.08
C ALA A 214 -18.10 -16.72 -7.79
N SER A 215 -18.19 -15.99 -8.91
CA SER A 215 -19.41 -15.95 -9.73
C SER A 215 -19.76 -17.36 -10.23
N LYS A 216 -18.77 -18.11 -10.74
CA LYS A 216 -18.93 -19.50 -11.21
C LYS A 216 -19.36 -20.47 -10.10
N ALA A 217 -18.94 -20.22 -8.86
CA ALA A 217 -19.36 -20.99 -7.70
C ALA A 217 -20.77 -20.63 -7.20
N GLY A 218 -21.43 -19.64 -7.80
CA GLY A 218 -22.78 -19.23 -7.44
C GLY A 218 -22.86 -18.34 -6.20
N ILE A 219 -21.76 -17.69 -5.84
CA ILE A 219 -21.74 -16.60 -4.84
C ILE A 219 -22.52 -15.41 -5.41
N LYS A 220 -23.31 -14.74 -4.58
CA LYS A 220 -24.23 -13.67 -4.97
C LYS A 220 -24.03 -12.43 -4.11
N ALA A 221 -24.45 -11.28 -4.64
CA ALA A 221 -24.58 -10.06 -3.84
C ALA A 221 -25.52 -10.32 -2.64
N GLY A 222 -25.16 -9.77 -1.48
CA GLY A 222 -25.88 -9.97 -0.23
C GLY A 222 -25.45 -11.21 0.57
N ASP A 223 -24.58 -12.07 0.03
CA ASP A 223 -24.02 -13.19 0.79
C ASP A 223 -23.16 -12.70 1.96
N HIS A 224 -23.31 -13.29 3.14
CA HIS A 224 -22.43 -13.06 4.28
C HIS A 224 -21.37 -14.15 4.34
N ILE A 225 -20.10 -13.76 4.30
CA ILE A 225 -18.97 -14.66 4.51
C ILE A 225 -18.74 -14.74 6.02
N VAL A 226 -19.02 -15.88 6.63
CA VAL A 226 -18.94 -16.07 8.09
C VAL A 226 -17.67 -16.79 8.55
N GLN A 227 -16.98 -17.46 7.62
CA GLN A 227 -15.72 -18.13 7.91
C GLN A 227 -14.85 -18.14 6.65
N ILE A 228 -13.54 -17.96 6.82
CA ILE A 228 -12.54 -18.13 5.77
C ILE A 228 -11.52 -19.15 6.28
N ASN A 229 -11.39 -20.28 5.59
CA ASN A 229 -10.65 -21.46 6.05
C ASN A 229 -11.15 -21.91 7.43
N GLN A 230 -10.32 -21.80 8.47
CA GLN A 230 -10.66 -22.17 9.84
C GLN A 230 -11.05 -20.96 10.71
N ASP A 231 -10.90 -19.74 10.18
CA ASP A 231 -11.05 -18.52 10.96
C ASP A 231 -12.42 -17.88 10.75
N SER A 232 -13.06 -17.50 11.86
CA SER A 232 -14.31 -16.75 11.85
C SER A 232 -14.08 -15.34 11.30
N THR A 233 -15.05 -14.81 10.56
CA THR A 233 -15.01 -13.42 10.08
C THR A 233 -15.66 -12.42 11.06
N VAL A 234 -16.19 -12.90 12.19
CA VAL A 234 -16.73 -12.04 13.24
C VAL A 234 -15.61 -11.17 13.81
N ASN A 235 -15.82 -9.85 13.83
CA ASN A 235 -14.83 -8.84 14.24
C ASN A 235 -13.53 -8.82 13.42
N LEU A 236 -13.48 -9.53 12.29
CA LEU A 236 -12.34 -9.50 11.38
C LEU A 236 -12.31 -8.15 10.65
N ALA A 237 -11.17 -7.46 10.65
CA ALA A 237 -11.04 -6.23 9.88
C ALA A 237 -11.20 -6.53 8.38
N LEU A 238 -11.82 -5.60 7.65
CA LEU A 238 -12.08 -5.77 6.21
C LEU A 238 -10.79 -6.12 5.44
N GLN A 239 -9.68 -5.46 5.79
CA GLN A 239 -8.40 -5.66 5.13
C GLN A 239 -7.84 -7.08 5.38
N ASP A 240 -8.01 -7.62 6.59
CA ASP A 240 -7.58 -8.98 6.90
C ASP A 240 -8.38 -10.00 6.10
N ALA A 241 -9.69 -9.82 6.00
CA ALA A 241 -10.53 -10.64 5.14
C ALA A 241 -10.08 -10.58 3.67
N VAL A 242 -9.78 -9.39 3.15
CA VAL A 242 -9.23 -9.21 1.80
C VAL A 242 -7.92 -9.98 1.62
N ASN A 243 -7.00 -9.89 2.59
CA ASN A 243 -5.72 -10.59 2.57
C ASN A 243 -5.90 -12.12 2.57
N MET A 244 -6.84 -12.64 3.36
CA MET A 244 -7.15 -14.08 3.43
C MET A 244 -7.80 -14.61 2.15
N LEU A 245 -8.70 -13.83 1.54
CA LEU A 245 -9.40 -14.22 0.30
C LEU A 245 -8.48 -14.15 -0.92
N ARG A 246 -7.54 -13.19 -0.93
CA ARG A 246 -6.48 -13.09 -1.93
C ARG A 246 -5.40 -14.14 -1.71
N GLY A 247 -4.56 -14.33 -2.72
CA GLY A 247 -3.47 -15.30 -2.68
C GLY A 247 -3.01 -15.69 -4.08
N ALA A 248 -1.95 -16.51 -4.14
CA ALA A 248 -1.39 -16.95 -5.42
C ALA A 248 -2.46 -17.69 -6.26
N PRO A 249 -2.53 -17.45 -7.58
CA PRO A 249 -3.40 -18.22 -8.47
C PRO A 249 -3.17 -19.73 -8.32
N ASN A 250 -4.22 -20.52 -8.57
CA ASN A 250 -4.27 -21.98 -8.43
C ASN A 250 -4.21 -22.52 -6.99
N THR A 251 -4.08 -21.66 -5.97
CA THR A 251 -4.27 -22.07 -4.58
C THR A 251 -5.76 -22.12 -4.22
N LYS A 252 -6.12 -22.90 -3.21
CA LYS A 252 -7.50 -23.01 -2.74
C LYS A 252 -7.75 -22.14 -1.51
N VAL A 253 -9.01 -21.72 -1.37
CA VAL A 253 -9.53 -21.10 -0.15
C VAL A 253 -10.93 -21.63 0.09
N GLU A 254 -11.23 -21.87 1.35
CA GLU A 254 -12.55 -22.28 1.79
C GLU A 254 -13.29 -21.07 2.36
N VAL A 255 -14.53 -20.86 1.95
CA VAL A 255 -15.40 -19.83 2.53
C VAL A 255 -16.73 -20.45 2.94
N HIS A 256 -17.22 -20.08 4.12
CA HIS A 256 -18.57 -20.43 4.56
C HIS A 256 -19.47 -19.23 4.38
N ILE A 257 -20.58 -19.43 3.67
CA ILE A 257 -21.51 -18.38 3.30
C ILE A 257 -22.87 -18.63 3.94
N ILE A 258 -23.44 -17.59 4.54
CA ILE A 258 -24.86 -17.51 4.87
C ILE A 258 -25.54 -16.64 3.80
N ARG A 259 -26.66 -17.14 3.28
CA ARG A 259 -27.54 -16.42 2.35
C ARG A 259 -28.94 -16.40 2.93
N GLU A 260 -29.66 -15.30 2.73
CA GLU A 260 -31.05 -15.16 3.14
C GLU A 260 -31.88 -16.37 2.67
N GLY A 261 -32.69 -16.93 3.59
CA GLY A 261 -33.49 -18.13 3.37
C GLY A 261 -32.75 -19.46 3.57
N TRP A 262 -31.43 -19.48 3.83
CA TRP A 262 -30.72 -20.71 4.21
C TRP A 262 -30.82 -20.97 5.71
N LYS A 263 -30.97 -22.25 6.08
CA LYS A 263 -31.05 -22.69 7.49
C LYS A 263 -29.68 -22.76 8.18
N ALA A 264 -28.59 -22.83 7.42
CA ALA A 264 -27.23 -22.95 7.92
C ALA A 264 -26.22 -22.43 6.88
N PRO A 265 -24.99 -22.05 7.29
CA PRO A 265 -23.91 -21.72 6.39
C PRO A 265 -23.60 -22.88 5.43
N LYS A 266 -23.20 -22.56 4.19
CA LYS A 266 -22.69 -23.54 3.23
C LYS A 266 -21.24 -23.27 2.89
N LYS A 267 -20.48 -24.35 2.78
CA LYS A 267 -19.07 -24.35 2.43
C LYS A 267 -18.86 -24.26 0.91
N PHE A 268 -18.00 -23.36 0.49
CA PHE A 268 -17.52 -23.23 -0.88
C PHE A 268 -15.99 -23.34 -0.89
N THR A 269 -15.47 -24.30 -1.65
CA THR A 269 -14.04 -24.39 -1.92
C THR A 269 -13.75 -23.77 -3.28
N LEU A 270 -13.03 -22.66 -3.28
CA LEU A 270 -12.74 -21.88 -4.47
C LEU A 270 -11.26 -21.98 -4.81
N THR A 271 -10.96 -22.10 -6.09
CA THR A 271 -9.59 -21.98 -6.60
C THR A 271 -9.34 -20.53 -6.99
N ARG A 272 -8.33 -19.90 -6.40
CA ARG A 272 -7.92 -18.54 -6.75
C ARG A 272 -7.48 -18.49 -8.19
N ALA A 273 -7.91 -17.45 -8.90
CA ALA A 273 -7.51 -17.20 -10.28
C ALA A 273 -6.82 -15.85 -10.38
N ASN A 274 -6.18 -15.61 -11.52
CA ASN A 274 -5.74 -14.28 -11.90
C ASN A 274 -6.96 -13.48 -12.35
N ILE A 275 -7.46 -12.61 -11.48
CA ILE A 275 -8.61 -11.76 -11.74
C ILE A 275 -8.12 -10.55 -12.53
N ARG A 276 -8.66 -10.37 -13.74
CA ARG A 276 -8.43 -9.18 -14.55
C ARG A 276 -9.55 -8.19 -14.32
N VAL A 277 -9.20 -6.93 -14.11
CA VAL A 277 -10.16 -5.83 -14.01
C VAL A 277 -10.05 -5.00 -15.27
N ALA A 278 -11.06 -5.09 -16.14
CA ALA A 278 -11.07 -4.34 -17.39
C ALA A 278 -10.98 -2.83 -17.11
N SER A 279 -9.93 -2.22 -17.64
CA SER A 279 -9.67 -0.79 -17.63
C SER A 279 -10.45 -0.05 -18.72
N VAL A 280 -10.85 -0.75 -19.78
CA VAL A 280 -11.62 -0.22 -20.90
C VAL A 280 -13.02 -0.87 -20.97
N ASP A 281 -14.05 -0.03 -21.09
CA ASP A 281 -15.38 -0.44 -21.54
C ASP A 281 -15.67 0.19 -22.90
N HIS A 282 -16.44 -0.48 -23.75
CA HIS A 282 -16.85 0.09 -25.03
C HIS A 282 -18.26 -0.31 -25.45
N LYS A 283 -18.88 0.54 -26.26
CA LYS A 283 -20.20 0.29 -26.89
C LYS A 283 -20.40 1.14 -28.12
N LEU A 284 -21.35 0.77 -28.98
CA LEU A 284 -21.85 1.67 -30.01
C LEU A 284 -22.86 2.65 -29.41
N LEU A 285 -22.75 3.92 -29.80
CA LEU A 285 -23.77 4.95 -29.55
C LEU A 285 -24.75 5.05 -30.72
N SER A 286 -24.28 4.70 -31.93
CA SER A 286 -25.07 4.53 -33.15
C SER A 286 -24.33 3.59 -34.10
N ASP A 287 -24.93 3.27 -35.26
CA ASP A 287 -24.35 2.36 -36.25
C ASP A 287 -22.95 2.76 -36.76
N ARG A 288 -22.54 4.01 -36.57
CA ARG A 288 -21.24 4.54 -37.02
C ARG A 288 -20.46 5.31 -35.96
N VAL A 289 -20.95 5.42 -34.74
CA VAL A 289 -20.25 6.12 -33.65
C VAL A 289 -20.07 5.19 -32.46
N GLY A 290 -18.81 4.97 -32.09
CA GLY A 290 -18.45 4.20 -30.90
C GLY A 290 -18.20 5.09 -29.69
N MET A 291 -18.31 4.51 -28.51
CA MET A 291 -17.85 5.07 -27.26
C MET A 291 -16.86 4.11 -26.63
N ILE A 292 -15.74 4.65 -26.18
CA ILE A 292 -14.76 3.95 -25.36
C ILE A 292 -14.62 4.72 -24.07
N ARG A 293 -14.75 4.04 -22.94
CA ARG A 293 -14.52 4.60 -21.61
C ARG A 293 -13.27 3.97 -21.03
N ILE A 294 -12.30 4.81 -20.67
CA ILE A 294 -11.09 4.38 -19.95
C ILE A 294 -11.27 4.75 -18.48
N LYS A 295 -11.37 3.75 -17.61
CA LYS A 295 -11.61 3.94 -16.17
C LYS A 295 -10.38 4.43 -15.42
N ASN A 296 -9.20 3.95 -15.83
CA ASN A 296 -7.88 4.29 -15.30
C ASN A 296 -6.81 3.70 -16.23
N PHE A 297 -5.57 4.19 -16.14
CA PHE A 297 -4.45 3.73 -16.94
C PHE A 297 -3.69 2.60 -16.22
N GLN A 298 -3.89 1.37 -16.67
CA GLN A 298 -3.30 0.14 -16.14
C GLN A 298 -2.38 -0.49 -17.18
N ASN A 299 -1.55 -1.46 -16.79
CA ASN A 299 -0.61 -2.13 -17.69
C ASN A 299 -1.26 -2.76 -18.94
N THR A 300 -2.56 -3.08 -18.89
CA THR A 300 -3.31 -3.72 -19.99
C THR A 300 -4.15 -2.74 -20.81
N THR A 301 -4.17 -1.45 -20.48
CA THR A 301 -5.13 -0.50 -21.06
C THR A 301 -4.95 -0.27 -22.54
N ASP A 302 -3.71 -0.18 -23.03
CA ASP A 302 -3.43 -0.04 -24.47
C ASP A 302 -3.92 -1.27 -25.27
N GLU A 303 -3.67 -2.47 -24.76
CA GLU A 303 -4.14 -3.73 -25.35
C GLU A 303 -5.68 -3.78 -25.38
N GLU A 304 -6.32 -3.51 -24.24
CA GLU A 304 -7.78 -3.50 -24.12
C GLU A 304 -8.43 -2.43 -25.01
N LEU A 305 -7.78 -1.27 -25.20
CA LEU A 305 -8.23 -0.24 -26.15
C LEU A 305 -8.19 -0.77 -27.59
N GLY A 306 -7.12 -1.47 -27.95
CA GLY A 306 -6.99 -2.10 -29.27
C GLY A 306 -8.10 -3.10 -29.54
N GLU A 307 -8.35 -4.00 -28.59
CA GLU A 307 -9.44 -4.98 -28.65
C GLU A 307 -10.81 -4.30 -28.78
N ALA A 308 -11.07 -3.26 -27.98
CA ALA A 308 -12.29 -2.48 -28.04
C ALA A 308 -12.51 -1.81 -29.39
N LEU A 309 -11.47 -1.20 -29.96
CA LEU A 309 -11.53 -0.56 -31.29
C LEU A 309 -11.83 -1.58 -32.39
N ASP A 310 -11.20 -2.74 -32.35
CA ASP A 310 -11.42 -3.79 -33.34
C ASP A 310 -12.83 -4.38 -33.25
N ASP A 311 -13.36 -4.56 -32.03
CA ASP A 311 -14.74 -4.99 -31.83
C ASP A 311 -15.77 -3.94 -32.32
N LEU A 312 -15.54 -2.65 -32.04
CA LEU A 312 -16.39 -1.57 -32.54
C LEU A 312 -16.37 -1.48 -34.07
N LYS A 313 -15.21 -1.66 -34.70
CA LYS A 313 -15.10 -1.70 -36.17
C LYS A 313 -15.88 -2.87 -36.77
N LYS A 314 -15.82 -4.05 -36.15
CA LYS A 314 -16.57 -5.25 -36.60
C LYS A 314 -18.08 -5.08 -36.46
N LYS A 315 -18.54 -4.43 -35.39
CA LYS A 315 -19.98 -4.27 -35.09
C LYS A 315 -20.64 -3.08 -35.78
N SER A 316 -19.86 -2.12 -36.27
CA SER A 316 -20.38 -0.90 -36.91
C SER A 316 -20.57 -1.05 -38.42
N SER A 317 -21.49 -0.29 -38.99
CA SER A 317 -21.67 -0.14 -40.44
C SER A 317 -20.70 0.91 -41.01
N GLY A 318 -19.40 0.73 -40.69
CA GLY A 318 -18.32 1.66 -40.99
C GLY A 318 -18.19 2.76 -39.95
N LEU A 319 -17.41 2.51 -38.89
CA LEU A 319 -17.10 3.46 -37.82
C LEU A 319 -16.59 4.80 -38.41
N LYS A 320 -17.26 5.90 -38.08
CA LYS A 320 -16.93 7.28 -38.51
C LYS A 320 -16.56 8.21 -37.36
N GLY A 321 -16.86 7.83 -36.12
CA GLY A 321 -16.55 8.65 -34.96
C GLY A 321 -16.37 7.80 -33.70
N LEU A 322 -15.62 8.37 -32.75
CA LEU A 322 -15.34 7.78 -31.46
C LEU A 322 -15.50 8.85 -30.39
N VAL A 323 -16.21 8.51 -29.31
CA VAL A 323 -16.23 9.31 -28.08
C VAL A 323 -15.32 8.62 -27.06
N LEU A 324 -14.26 9.31 -26.64
CA LEU A 324 -13.40 8.86 -25.56
C LEU A 324 -13.87 9.45 -24.23
N ASP A 325 -14.41 8.62 -23.35
CA ASP A 325 -14.87 9.02 -22.02
C ASP A 325 -13.78 8.78 -20.98
N LEU A 326 -13.17 9.88 -20.54
CA LEU A 326 -12.17 9.92 -19.46
C LEU A 326 -12.74 10.47 -18.14
N ARG A 327 -14.07 10.62 -18.03
CA ARG A 327 -14.66 11.17 -16.80
C ARG A 327 -14.47 10.19 -15.65
N ASN A 328 -14.11 10.75 -14.48
CA ASN A 328 -13.77 10.02 -13.26
C ASN A 328 -12.58 9.05 -13.42
N ASN A 329 -11.72 9.29 -14.42
CA ASN A 329 -10.44 8.59 -14.55
C ASN A 329 -9.38 9.32 -13.71
N PRO A 330 -8.84 8.72 -12.64
CA PRO A 330 -7.88 9.37 -11.75
C PRO A 330 -6.44 9.41 -12.32
N GLY A 331 -6.24 8.94 -13.56
CA GLY A 331 -4.93 8.73 -14.15
C GLY A 331 -4.46 7.28 -14.02
N GLY A 332 -3.18 7.10 -13.72
CA GLY A 332 -2.52 5.80 -13.63
C GLY A 332 -1.15 5.86 -14.29
N LEU A 333 -0.79 4.79 -15.00
CA LEU A 333 0.52 4.66 -15.63
C LEU A 333 0.69 5.62 -16.82
N LEU A 334 1.69 6.50 -16.73
CA LEU A 334 1.99 7.50 -17.76
C LEU A 334 2.37 6.89 -19.11
N ASP A 335 3.14 5.79 -19.10
CA ASP A 335 3.52 5.09 -20.33
C ASP A 335 2.31 4.56 -21.10
N GLN A 336 1.24 4.18 -20.40
CA GLN A 336 0.00 3.72 -21.00
C GLN A 336 -0.78 4.88 -21.61
N ALA A 337 -0.81 6.04 -20.95
CA ALA A 337 -1.42 7.24 -21.50
C ALA A 337 -0.73 7.69 -22.79
N ILE A 338 0.61 7.62 -22.84
CA ILE A 338 1.39 7.93 -24.04
C ILE A 338 1.04 6.96 -25.18
N LYS A 339 1.09 5.65 -24.94
CA LYS A 339 0.75 4.63 -25.96
C LYS A 339 -0.64 4.82 -26.56
N ILE A 340 -1.61 5.15 -25.71
CA ILE A 340 -3.00 5.39 -26.14
C ILE A 340 -3.12 6.65 -27.00
N ALA A 341 -2.34 7.70 -26.70
CA ALA A 341 -2.33 8.94 -27.47
C ALA A 341 -1.63 8.79 -28.83
N ASP A 342 -0.63 7.92 -28.93
CA ASP A 342 0.14 7.65 -30.15
C ASP A 342 -0.61 6.76 -31.17
N ARG A 343 -1.76 6.20 -30.79
CA ARG A 343 -2.53 5.23 -31.58
C ARG A 343 -3.52 5.90 -32.53
#